data_AF-A0A7S0BQT6-F1
#
_entry.id   AF-A0A7S0BQT6-F1
#
_cell.length_a   1.000
_cell.length_b   1.000
_cell.length_c   1.000
_cell.angle_alpha   90.00
_cell.angle_beta   90.00
_cell.angle_gamma   90.00
#
_symmetry.space_group_name_H-M   'P 1'
#
loop_
_entity.id
_entity.type
_entity.pdbx_description
1 polymer ?
#
loop_
_entity_poly.entity_id
_entity_poly.type
_entity_poly.pdbx_seq_one_letter_code
_entity_poly.pdbx_strand_id
1 'polypeptide(L)'
;VGKESLVYIRGKIDCLVLNDDQTYSIIDFKTSEISRYLSIYSRQLHAYAMALEFPSKKSEIMQGAVKHMGLVCYEPQSFGFSKSGVKKSPENKKGTPATAGLTGICHYHEVEKNFPEFFRYLTEVVEVLEGEIPDPDPNCSHCNYLRQAERDGYSKLS
;
A
#
# COMPACT_ATOMS: atom_id res chain seq x y z
N VAL A 1 -16.95 -13.21 16.30
CA VAL A 1 -17.02 -11.81 16.77
C VAL A 1 -16.89 -10.94 15.55
N GLY A 2 -17.90 -10.11 15.27
CA GLY A 2 -17.92 -9.14 14.17
C GLY A 2 -19.03 -8.15 14.49
N LYS A 3 -18.72 -6.85 14.44
CA LYS A 3 -19.68 -5.77 14.62
C LYS A 3 -20.25 -5.42 13.24
N GLU A 4 -21.57 -5.33 13.10
CA GLU A 4 -22.14 -4.72 11.90
C GLU A 4 -21.73 -3.24 11.87
N SER A 5 -21.14 -2.83 10.75
CA SER A 5 -20.65 -1.47 10.53
C SER A 5 -21.08 -1.00 9.15
N LEU A 6 -21.25 0.32 8.99
CA LEU A 6 -21.50 0.94 7.69
C LEU A 6 -20.22 1.03 6.83
N VAL A 7 -19.06 0.67 7.40
CA VAL A 7 -17.76 0.70 6.73
C VAL A 7 -17.59 -0.54 5.86
N TYR A 8 -17.04 -0.34 4.67
CA TYR A 8 -16.63 -1.41 3.78
C TYR A 8 -15.17 -1.24 3.38
N ILE A 9 -14.47 -2.36 3.17
CA ILE A 9 -13.11 -2.35 2.64
C ILE A 9 -13.18 -2.26 1.13
N ARG A 10 -12.36 -1.38 0.57
CA ARG A 10 -12.13 -1.27 -0.87
C ARG A 10 -10.64 -1.11 -1.12
N GLY A 11 -10.13 -1.80 -2.13
CA GLY A 11 -8.74 -1.73 -2.52
C GLY A 11 -8.55 -2.07 -4.00
N LYS A 12 -7.33 -1.88 -4.46
CA LYS A 12 -6.85 -2.36 -5.76
C LYS A 12 -5.64 -3.24 -5.49
N ILE A 13 -5.73 -4.50 -5.88
CA ILE A 13 -4.65 -5.46 -5.73
C ILE A 13 -3.62 -5.20 -6.82
N ASP A 14 -2.35 -5.10 -6.45
CA ASP A 14 -1.25 -4.91 -7.40
C ASP A 14 -1.04 -6.16 -8.26
N CYS A 15 -0.95 -7.33 -7.62
CA CYS A 15 -0.82 -8.61 -8.30
C CYS A 15 -1.58 -9.72 -7.55
N LEU A 16 -2.39 -10.44 -8.33
CA LEU A 16 -3.12 -11.62 -7.91
C LEU A 16 -2.71 -12.78 -8.82
N VAL A 17 -2.23 -13.87 -8.22
CA VAL A 17 -1.81 -15.07 -8.93
C VAL A 17 -2.79 -16.19 -8.61
N LEU A 18 -3.34 -16.85 -9.64
CA LEU A 18 -4.06 -18.11 -9.49
C LEU A 18 -3.03 -19.24 -9.51
N ASN A 19 -2.91 -19.97 -8.41
CA ASN A 19 -2.00 -21.10 -8.28
C ASN A 19 -2.61 -22.34 -8.95
N ASP A 20 -1.77 -23.33 -9.27
CA ASP A 20 -2.20 -24.59 -9.89
C ASP A 20 -3.24 -25.34 -9.04
N ASP A 21 -3.16 -25.21 -7.71
CA ASP A 21 -4.11 -25.79 -6.75
C ASP A 21 -5.41 -24.99 -6.58
N GLN A 22 -5.67 -24.04 -7.49
CA GLN A 22 -6.85 -23.15 -7.52
C GLN A 22 -6.95 -22.20 -6.32
N THR A 23 -5.89 -22.04 -5.53
CA THR A 23 -5.79 -20.99 -4.51
C THR A 23 -5.19 -19.72 -5.07
N TYR A 24 -5.29 -18.62 -4.33
CA TYR A 24 -4.71 -17.33 -4.73
C TYR A 24 -3.44 -17.01 -3.95
N SER A 25 -2.50 -16.33 -4.62
CA SER A 25 -1.38 -15.63 -3.99
C SER A 25 -1.51 -14.13 -4.24
N ILE A 26 -1.34 -13.32 -3.20
CA ILE A 26 -1.41 -11.85 -3.28
C ILE A 26 -0.02 -11.28 -3.12
N ILE A 27 0.40 -10.46 -4.08
CA ILE A 27 1.69 -9.77 -4.08
C ILE A 27 1.48 -8.28 -4.23
N ASP A 28 2.10 -7.49 -3.36
CA ASP A 28 2.11 -6.03 -3.42
C ASP A 28 3.55 -5.52 -3.62
N PHE A 29 3.74 -4.53 -4.50
CA PHE A 29 5.07 -4.06 -4.89
C PHE A 29 5.38 -2.73 -4.21
N LYS A 30 6.53 -2.67 -3.52
CA LYS A 30 6.99 -1.43 -2.88
C LYS A 30 8.35 -1.00 -3.41
N THR A 31 8.54 0.31 -3.49
CA THR A 31 9.84 0.94 -3.76
C THR A 31 10.29 1.70 -2.52
N SER A 32 10.78 0.99 -1.50
CA SER A 32 11.10 1.57 -0.18
C SER A 32 11.93 0.62 0.67
N GLU A 33 12.72 1.15 1.61
CA GLU A 33 13.33 0.37 2.70
C GLU A 33 12.25 -0.24 3.61
N ILE A 34 12.21 -1.57 3.74
CA ILE A 34 11.03 -2.25 4.29
C ILE A 34 10.93 -2.26 5.82
N SER A 35 12.07 -2.16 6.50
CA SER A 35 12.23 -2.62 7.91
C SER A 35 11.29 -1.91 8.90
N ARG A 36 10.81 -0.70 8.56
CA ARG A 36 9.94 0.11 9.42
C ARG A 36 8.44 -0.02 9.13
N TYR A 37 8.05 -0.66 8.02
CA TYR A 37 6.68 -0.60 7.50
C TYR A 37 6.01 -1.96 7.32
N LEU A 38 6.68 -3.07 7.68
CA LEU A 38 6.18 -4.43 7.47
C LEU A 38 4.80 -4.66 8.12
N SER A 39 4.55 -4.10 9.32
CA SER A 39 3.25 -4.24 9.97
C SER A 39 2.12 -3.52 9.23
N ILE A 40 2.40 -2.37 8.62
CA ILE A 40 1.43 -1.60 7.82
C ILE A 40 1.12 -2.34 6.53
N TYR A 41 2.14 -2.83 5.84
CA TYR A 41 1.98 -3.58 4.60
C TYR A 41 1.31 -4.94 4.83
N SER A 42 1.57 -5.57 5.98
CA SER A 42 0.85 -6.78 6.39
C SER A 42 -0.66 -6.52 6.45
N ARG A 43 -1.10 -5.44 7.11
CA ARG A 43 -2.53 -5.07 7.18
C ARG A 43 -3.15 -4.85 5.80
N GLN A 44 -2.40 -4.23 4.89
CA GLN A 44 -2.86 -4.04 3.50
C GLN A 44 -3.12 -5.38 2.79
N LEU A 45 -2.18 -6.33 2.87
CA LEU A 45 -2.34 -7.65 2.26
C LEU A 45 -3.52 -8.43 2.88
N HIS A 46 -3.71 -8.33 4.20
CA HIS A 46 -4.87 -8.93 4.87
C HIS A 46 -6.20 -8.32 4.43
N ALA A 47 -6.24 -7.01 4.16
CA ALA A 47 -7.44 -6.36 3.61
C ALA A 47 -7.79 -6.92 2.22
N TYR A 48 -6.79 -7.17 1.37
CA TYR A 48 -7.00 -7.83 0.09
C TYR A 48 -7.48 -9.28 0.25
N ALA A 49 -6.86 -10.03 1.16
CA ALA A 49 -7.27 -11.41 1.41
C ALA A 49 -8.70 -11.51 1.94
N MET A 50 -9.08 -10.62 2.87
CA MET A 50 -10.45 -10.55 3.40
C MET A 50 -11.46 -10.24 2.28
N ALA A 51 -11.13 -9.31 1.38
CA ALA A 51 -12.03 -8.94 0.28
C ALA A 51 -12.27 -10.09 -0.72
N LEU A 52 -11.28 -10.97 -0.92
CA LEU A 52 -11.40 -12.14 -1.80
C LEU A 52 -12.08 -13.34 -1.12
N GLU A 53 -11.79 -13.58 0.16
CA GLU A 53 -12.34 -14.72 0.91
C GLU A 53 -13.74 -14.45 1.48
N PHE A 54 -14.09 -13.18 1.75
CA PHE A 54 -15.37 -12.78 2.36
C PHE A 54 -16.03 -11.61 1.61
N PRO A 55 -16.34 -11.73 0.32
CA PRO A 55 -16.92 -10.62 -0.44
C PRO A 55 -18.36 -10.31 -0.01
N SER A 56 -18.71 -9.01 0.10
CA SER A 56 -20.05 -8.55 0.51
C SER A 56 -21.14 -8.72 -0.56
N LYS A 57 -20.75 -8.91 -1.82
CA LYS A 57 -21.63 -9.24 -2.95
C LYS A 57 -21.04 -10.44 -3.66
N LYS A 58 -21.88 -11.24 -4.34
CA LYS A 58 -21.37 -12.29 -5.25
C LYS A 58 -20.45 -11.63 -6.27
N SER A 59 -19.15 -11.87 -6.12
CA SER A 59 -18.16 -11.42 -7.09
C SER A 59 -18.11 -12.42 -8.23
N GLU A 60 -18.33 -11.96 -9.46
CA GLU A 60 -18.11 -12.74 -10.69
C GLU A 60 -16.62 -13.01 -10.93
N ILE A 61 -15.77 -12.19 -10.31
CA ILE A 61 -14.32 -12.21 -10.45
C ILE A 61 -13.76 -12.66 -9.09
N MET A 62 -13.26 -13.89 -9.02
CA MET A 62 -12.34 -14.37 -7.98
C MET A 62 -12.95 -14.49 -6.57
N GLN A 63 -13.57 -15.63 -6.29
CA GLN A 63 -13.81 -16.10 -4.92
C GLN A 63 -12.93 -17.33 -4.70
N GLY A 64 -12.11 -17.33 -3.67
CA GLY A 64 -11.25 -18.46 -3.37
C GLY A 64 -10.30 -18.17 -2.22
N ALA A 65 -9.71 -19.24 -1.68
CA ALA A 65 -8.80 -19.14 -0.55
C ALA A 65 -7.48 -18.49 -0.97
N VAL A 66 -7.01 -17.52 -0.18
CA VAL A 66 -5.69 -16.93 -0.34
C VAL A 66 -4.71 -17.76 0.47
N LYS A 67 -3.73 -18.37 -0.21
CA LYS A 67 -2.76 -19.28 0.41
C LYS A 67 -1.46 -18.57 0.76
N HIS A 68 -1.00 -17.68 -0.11
CA HIS A 68 0.25 -16.95 0.08
C HIS A 68 0.01 -15.44 -0.02
N MET A 69 0.71 -14.68 0.82
CA MET A 69 0.75 -13.23 0.75
C MET A 69 2.20 -12.79 0.86
N GLY A 70 2.57 -11.75 0.12
CA GLY A 70 3.92 -11.22 0.25
C GLY A 70 4.12 -9.87 -0.41
N LEU A 71 5.29 -9.33 -0.15
CA LEU A 71 5.75 -8.06 -0.68
C LEU A 71 6.97 -8.30 -1.55
N VAL A 72 6.97 -7.69 -2.73
CA VAL A 72 8.19 -7.55 -3.53
C VAL A 72 8.66 -6.13 -3.35
N CYS A 73 9.79 -5.97 -2.67
CA CYS A 73 10.33 -4.66 -2.30
C CYS A 73 11.63 -4.40 -3.03
N TYR A 74 11.61 -3.32 -3.81
CA TYR A 74 12.78 -2.82 -4.49
C TYR A 74 13.33 -1.60 -3.75
N GLU A 75 14.59 -1.69 -3.32
CA GLU A 75 15.31 -0.63 -2.62
C GLU A 75 16.32 -0.02 -3.60
N PRO A 76 16.02 1.15 -4.20
CA PRO A 76 16.94 1.77 -5.16
C PRO A 76 18.22 2.21 -4.44
N GLN A 77 19.37 1.75 -4.91
CA GLN A 77 20.68 2.09 -4.33
C GLN A 77 21.48 3.07 -5.19
N SER A 78 21.30 3.01 -6.51
CA SER A 78 21.95 3.95 -7.40
C SER A 78 21.09 4.32 -8.60
N PHE A 79 21.32 5.52 -9.10
CA PHE A 79 20.68 6.05 -10.29
C PHE A 79 21.75 6.36 -11.34
N GLY A 80 21.66 5.67 -12.48
CA GLY A 80 22.47 5.94 -13.65
C GLY A 80 21.72 6.82 -14.63
N PHE A 81 22.38 7.85 -15.15
CA PHE A 81 21.84 8.70 -16.20
C PHE A 81 22.87 8.93 -17.31
N SER A 82 22.48 8.67 -18.55
CA SER A 82 23.33 8.81 -19.72
C SER A 82 22.71 9.76 -20.73
N LYS A 83 23.38 10.91 -20.91
CA LYS A 83 23.09 11.89 -21.97
C LYS A 83 23.65 11.45 -23.33
N SER A 84 24.34 10.31 -23.42
CA SER A 84 25.11 9.87 -24.58
C SER A 84 24.28 9.61 -25.85
N GLY A 85 22.95 9.68 -25.75
CA GLY A 85 22.03 9.66 -26.90
C GLY A 85 21.85 11.01 -27.61
N VAL A 86 22.38 12.14 -27.15
CA VAL A 86 22.08 13.42 -27.83
C VAL A 86 23.04 13.69 -28.99
N LYS A 87 22.98 12.88 -30.05
CA LYS A 87 23.56 13.23 -31.35
C LYS A 87 22.45 13.31 -32.37
N LYS A 88 22.06 14.54 -32.72
CA LYS A 88 21.25 14.77 -33.92
C LYS A 88 22.13 14.43 -35.12
N SER A 89 21.61 13.65 -36.04
CA SER A 89 22.22 13.44 -37.34
C SER A 89 21.28 13.98 -38.42
N PRO A 90 21.76 14.18 -39.67
CA PRO A 90 20.92 14.58 -40.78
C PRO A 90 19.70 13.66 -40.98
N GLU A 91 19.86 12.37 -40.66
CA GLU A 91 18.85 11.32 -40.74
C GLU A 91 18.05 11.08 -39.45
N ASN A 92 18.51 11.53 -38.26
CA ASN A 92 17.74 11.51 -37.01
C ASN A 92 17.63 12.91 -36.38
N LYS A 93 16.65 13.69 -36.86
CA LYS A 93 16.36 15.06 -36.39
C LYS A 93 15.90 15.14 -34.93
N LYS A 94 15.36 14.04 -34.37
CA LYS A 94 14.86 13.97 -32.99
C LYS A 94 15.98 13.68 -31.97
N GLY A 95 17.13 13.17 -32.41
CA GLY A 95 18.20 12.67 -31.52
C GLY A 95 17.84 11.34 -30.86
N THR A 96 18.80 10.68 -30.20
CA THR A 96 18.52 9.51 -29.35
C THR A 96 18.10 9.98 -27.95
N PRO A 97 17.05 9.39 -27.33
CA PRO A 97 16.60 9.80 -26.01
C PRO A 97 17.67 9.54 -24.95
N ALA A 98 17.69 10.37 -23.91
CA ALA A 98 18.51 10.10 -22.73
C ALA A 98 18.05 8.79 -22.08
N THR A 99 18.98 8.02 -21.55
CA THR A 99 18.68 6.78 -20.83
C THR A 99 18.90 6.99 -19.34
N ALA A 100 18.04 6.38 -18.54
CA ALA A 100 18.08 6.42 -17.10
C ALA A 100 17.80 5.02 -16.55
N GLY A 101 18.44 4.65 -15.46
CA GLY A 101 18.26 3.36 -14.82
C GLY A 101 18.41 3.47 -13.31
N LEU A 102 17.55 2.77 -12.58
CA LEU A 102 17.74 2.53 -11.16
C LEU A 102 18.32 1.12 -11.01
N THR A 103 19.36 0.98 -10.19
CA THR A 103 19.81 -0.32 -9.70
C THR A 103 19.73 -0.35 -8.19
N GLY A 104 19.47 -1.53 -7.64
CA GLY A 104 19.11 -1.66 -6.25
C GLY A 104 18.89 -3.11 -5.87
N ILE A 105 18.50 -3.31 -4.61
CA ILE A 105 18.24 -4.64 -4.08
C ILE A 105 16.75 -4.94 -4.22
N CYS A 106 16.42 -6.16 -4.63
CA CYS A 106 15.05 -6.66 -4.65
C CYS A 106 14.91 -7.76 -3.61
N HIS A 107 13.96 -7.61 -2.70
CA HIS A 107 13.66 -8.57 -1.65
C HIS A 107 12.22 -9.04 -1.76
N TYR A 108 12.01 -10.33 -1.53
CA TYR A 108 10.69 -10.88 -1.27
C TYR A 108 10.51 -11.06 0.23
N HIS A 109 9.39 -10.56 0.75
CA HIS A 109 8.99 -10.76 2.14
C HIS A 109 7.67 -11.49 2.16
N GLU A 110 7.69 -12.73 2.64
CA GLU A 110 6.48 -13.47 2.92
C GLU A 110 5.76 -12.86 4.13
N VAL A 111 4.43 -12.78 4.03
CA VAL A 111 3.58 -12.30 5.10
C VAL A 111 2.61 -13.42 5.46
N GLU A 112 2.74 -13.92 6.68
CA GLU A 112 1.85 -14.95 7.20
C GLU A 112 0.44 -14.39 7.38
N LYS A 113 -0.57 -15.20 6.98
CA LYS A 113 -1.97 -14.83 7.10
C LYS A 113 -2.47 -15.07 8.53
N ASN A 114 -2.90 -14.00 9.20
CA ASN A 114 -3.46 -13.97 10.54
C ASN A 114 -4.73 -13.09 10.59
N PHE A 115 -5.87 -13.66 10.17
CA PHE A 115 -7.16 -12.95 10.25
C PHE A 115 -7.59 -12.58 11.68
N PRO A 116 -7.39 -13.40 12.72
CA PRO A 116 -7.74 -13.01 14.09
C PRO A 116 -7.09 -11.69 14.52
N GLU A 117 -5.79 -11.52 14.29
CA GLU A 117 -5.08 -10.28 14.61
C GLU A 117 -5.58 -9.12 13.74
N PHE A 118 -5.77 -9.36 12.44
CA PHE A 118 -6.28 -8.36 11.52
C PHE A 118 -7.68 -7.86 11.90
N PHE A 119 -8.61 -8.74 12.29
CA PHE A 119 -9.95 -8.37 12.71
C PHE A 119 -9.97 -7.62 14.05
N ARG A 120 -9.07 -7.98 14.98
CA ARG A 120 -8.87 -7.20 16.20
C ARG A 120 -8.47 -5.76 15.86
N TYR A 121 -7.51 -5.58 14.96
CA TYR A 121 -7.10 -4.25 14.48
C TYR A 121 -8.22 -3.51 13.76
N LEU A 122 -8.96 -4.18 12.86
CA LEU A 122 -10.10 -3.55 12.18
C LEU A 122 -11.18 -3.09 13.15
N THR A 123 -11.38 -3.80 14.26
CA THR A 123 -12.33 -3.39 15.30
C THR A 123 -11.90 -2.07 15.92
N GLU A 124 -10.61 -1.90 16.27
CA GLU A 124 -10.06 -0.64 16.77
C GLU A 124 -10.26 0.50 15.75
N VAL A 125 -10.06 0.23 14.45
CA VAL A 125 -10.28 1.22 13.39
C VAL A 125 -11.75 1.64 13.30
N VAL A 126 -12.67 0.67 13.32
CA VAL A 126 -14.12 0.95 13.26
C VAL A 126 -14.58 1.72 14.49
N GLU A 127 -14.08 1.38 15.68
CA GLU A 127 -14.37 2.12 16.91
C GLU A 127 -13.93 3.59 16.84
N VAL A 128 -12.76 3.86 16.24
CA VAL A 128 -12.32 5.25 16.00
C VAL A 128 -13.20 5.96 14.96
N LEU A 129 -13.59 5.27 13.88
CA LEU A 129 -14.40 5.86 12.82
C LEU A 129 -15.85 6.15 13.23
N GLU A 130 -16.41 5.34 14.12
CA GLU A 130 -17.81 5.45 14.59
C GLU A 130 -17.94 6.13 15.96
N GLY A 131 -16.82 6.33 16.66
CA GLY A 131 -16.76 6.93 17.98
C GLY A 131 -16.70 8.45 17.98
N GLU A 132 -16.47 9.02 19.16
CA GLU A 132 -16.19 10.45 19.30
C GLU A 132 -14.80 10.77 18.74
N ILE A 133 -14.65 11.99 18.19
CA ILE A 133 -13.37 12.48 17.70
C ILE A 133 -12.39 12.54 18.89
N PRO A 134 -11.26 11.81 18.84
CA PRO A 134 -10.32 11.80 19.94
C PRO A 134 -9.60 13.15 20.08
N ASP A 135 -9.17 13.46 21.31
CA ASP A 135 -8.33 14.62 21.56
C ASP A 135 -7.02 14.55 20.76
N PRO A 136 -6.51 15.68 20.23
CA PRO A 136 -5.24 15.70 19.52
C PRO A 136 -4.06 15.29 20.41
N ASP A 137 -3.26 14.34 19.98
CA ASP A 137 -2.02 13.97 20.67
C ASP A 137 -1.01 15.14 20.64
N PRO A 138 -0.48 15.60 21.80
CA PRO A 138 0.50 16.69 21.86
C PRO A 138 1.78 16.40 21.06
N ASN A 139 2.15 15.15 20.87
CA ASN A 139 3.33 14.71 20.12
C ASN A 139 3.05 14.43 18.64
N CYS A 140 1.80 14.52 18.19
CA CYS A 140 1.46 14.32 16.78
C CYS A 140 1.93 15.51 15.94
N SER A 141 2.87 15.25 15.03
CA SER A 141 3.43 16.27 14.12
C SER A 141 2.36 16.93 13.25
N HIS A 142 1.35 16.18 12.80
CA HIS A 142 0.24 16.72 12.02
C HIS A 142 -0.66 17.64 12.86
N CYS A 143 -1.03 17.23 14.08
CA CYS A 143 -1.80 18.08 15.00
C CYS A 143 -1.03 19.36 15.34
N ASN A 144 0.29 19.27 15.53
CA ASN A 144 1.16 20.42 15.76
C ASN A 144 1.20 21.36 14.55
N TYR A 145 1.32 20.81 13.35
CA TYR A 145 1.26 21.57 12.11
C TYR A 145 -0.07 22.33 11.96
N LEU A 146 -1.20 21.66 12.20
CA LEU A 146 -2.53 22.30 12.09
C LEU A 146 -2.72 23.41 13.13
N ARG A 147 -2.28 23.19 14.37
CA ARG A 147 -2.28 24.23 15.41
C ARG A 147 -1.41 25.43 15.05
N GLN A 148 -0.25 25.17 14.43
CA GLN A 148 0.62 26.25 13.96
C GLN A 148 -0.02 27.02 12.81
N ALA A 149 -0.60 26.33 11.83
CA ALA A 149 -1.32 26.95 10.72
C ALA A 149 -2.47 27.85 11.21
N GLU A 150 -3.22 27.43 12.22
CA GLU A 150 -4.28 28.23 12.85
C GLU A 150 -3.71 29.48 13.53
N ARG A 151 -2.59 29.35 14.27
CA ARG A 151 -1.90 30.50 14.90
C ARG A 151 -1.39 31.51 13.86
N ASP A 152 -0.98 31.02 12.69
CA ASP A 152 -0.46 31.84 11.60
C ASP A 152 -1.57 32.46 10.73
N GLY A 153 -2.84 32.24 11.07
CA GLY A 153 -3.99 32.86 10.42
C GLY A 153 -4.51 32.11 9.18
N TYR A 154 -4.06 30.87 8.93
CA TYR A 154 -4.65 29.99 7.93
C TYR A 154 -5.88 29.28 8.55
N SER A 155 -7.04 29.36 7.91
CA SER A 155 -8.37 29.05 8.49
C SER A 155 -8.52 27.67 9.13
N LYS A 156 -9.40 27.61 10.13
CA LYS A 156 -9.73 26.50 11.03
C LYS A 156 -10.11 25.17 10.37
N LEU A 157 -9.73 24.08 11.04
CA LEU A 157 -10.40 22.78 10.93
C LEU A 157 -11.88 22.97 11.33
N SER A 158 -12.76 22.90 10.33
CA SER A 158 -14.21 22.66 10.52
C SER A 158 -14.49 21.18 10.66
#